data_AF-A0A842QHS0-F1
#
_entry.id   AF-A0A842QHS0-F1
#
_cell.length_a   1.000
_cell.length_b   1.000
_cell.length_c   1.000
_cell.angle_alpha   90.00
_cell.angle_beta   90.00
_cell.angle_gamma   90.00
#
_symmetry.space_group_name_H-M   'P 1'
#
loop_
_entity.id
_entity.type
_entity.pdbx_description
1 polymer ?
#
loop_
_entity_poly.entity_id
_entity_poly.type
_entity_poly.pdbx_seq_one_letter_code
_entity_poly.pdbx_strand_id
1 'polypeptide(L)'
;MESQEGESLLQKLKGIEALRYVKDNVKRFLRPRGEELNNALAELQTLQACKDAALVGDDELRLLSVCKLAEFGQEAQEALEIALYDITPVVCTAAVGMLHAIGVEVSRSEIPEEKLTDERVKSILEYVNQAETVSGEKETQDVLYAAARRPDLFTNELPVRTVSYIDVQSKCQEEDEGISLLVRLTNEGKQRVEDTNVSLLTYPSDGLKLESDRAAQVGDLSPSEEARIRFDFKKVANYVEGEMVIAVVMKNHLGQEVSAKSGNCLVRSLYSQMKPLDLTSREFSVARMEMKPWSREHVLRFNPRSLFRLLKRIFKEKNLHLVREESSERDGMMRALLIGAAESIFNQTRVVIHLTLVGKTDESKTKVRIEVHSDEEELLHIAASRIYEAVHQQVESAS
;
A
#
# COMPACT_ATOMS: atom_id res chain seq x y z
N MET A 1 39.42 -43.80 6.42
CA MET A 1 38.90 -43.27 5.15
C MET A 1 37.43 -43.00 5.36
N GLU A 2 37.10 -41.70 5.37
CA GLU A 2 35.79 -41.04 5.11
C GLU A 2 34.59 -41.55 5.92
N SER A 3 34.21 -40.93 7.05
CA SER A 3 33.58 -39.59 7.28
C SER A 3 32.17 -39.49 6.68
N GLN A 4 31.14 -39.57 7.53
CA GLN A 4 30.26 -38.44 7.92
C GLN A 4 29.42 -37.89 6.77
N GLU A 5 28.09 -38.10 6.83
CA GLU A 5 27.09 -37.06 6.55
C GLU A 5 25.68 -37.57 6.89
N GLY A 6 25.20 -37.16 8.06
CA GLY A 6 23.84 -37.39 8.54
C GLY A 6 23.52 -36.43 9.68
N GLU A 7 24.06 -35.21 9.61
CA GLU A 7 23.65 -34.14 10.51
C GLU A 7 22.35 -33.56 9.99
N SER A 8 21.31 -33.64 10.82
CA SER A 8 20.01 -33.01 10.60
C SER A 8 20.18 -31.53 10.27
N LEU A 9 19.53 -31.05 9.20
CA LEU A 9 19.48 -29.64 8.79
C LEU A 9 19.17 -28.69 9.96
N LEU A 10 18.40 -29.15 10.94
CA LEU A 10 18.07 -28.42 12.18
C LEU A 10 19.28 -28.14 13.08
N GLN A 11 20.31 -28.99 13.08
CA GLN A 11 21.56 -28.73 13.81
C GLN A 11 22.45 -27.71 13.11
N LYS A 12 22.35 -27.58 11.77
CA LYS A 12 23.09 -26.59 10.98
C LYS A 12 22.44 -25.19 10.98
N LEU A 13 21.23 -25.05 11.54
CA LEU A 13 20.43 -23.82 11.50
C LEU A 13 20.40 -23.03 12.83
N LYS A 14 21.31 -23.29 13.76
CA LYS A 14 21.46 -22.47 14.97
C LYS A 14 22.51 -21.37 14.77
N GLY A 15 22.07 -20.11 14.79
CA GLY A 15 22.94 -18.94 14.79
C GLY A 15 23.29 -18.39 13.41
N ILE A 16 24.16 -17.36 13.40
CA ILE A 16 24.60 -16.50 12.28
C ILE A 16 24.89 -17.27 10.96
N GLU A 17 25.18 -18.57 11.04
CA GLU A 17 25.39 -19.47 9.91
C GLU A 17 24.12 -19.77 9.10
N ALA A 18 22.93 -19.79 9.71
CA ALA A 18 21.65 -19.93 8.99
C ALA A 18 21.38 -18.73 8.07
N LEU A 19 21.63 -17.52 8.58
CA LEU A 19 21.57 -16.28 7.80
C LEU A 19 22.64 -16.26 6.69
N ARG A 20 23.84 -16.80 6.96
CA ARG A 20 24.89 -16.94 5.96
C ARG A 20 24.51 -17.94 4.87
N TYR A 21 23.90 -19.06 5.25
CA TYR A 21 23.40 -20.08 4.33
C TYR A 21 22.25 -19.56 3.45
N VAL A 22 21.30 -18.83 4.04
CA VAL A 22 20.24 -18.15 3.26
C VAL A 22 20.86 -17.11 2.34
N LYS A 23 21.76 -16.25 2.84
CA LYS A 23 22.45 -15.23 2.04
C LYS A 23 23.28 -15.82 0.90
N ASP A 24 23.95 -16.95 1.13
CA ASP A 24 24.80 -17.60 0.13
C ASP A 24 23.98 -18.39 -0.89
N ASN A 25 22.83 -18.96 -0.50
CA ASN A 25 21.89 -19.58 -1.43
C ASN A 25 21.11 -18.53 -2.25
N VAL A 26 20.70 -17.43 -1.62
CA VAL A 26 20.12 -16.26 -2.30
C VAL A 26 21.14 -15.69 -3.29
N LYS A 27 22.42 -15.55 -2.92
CA LYS A 27 23.48 -15.13 -3.85
C LYS A 27 23.74 -16.11 -4.98
N ARG A 28 23.62 -17.42 -4.75
CA ARG A 28 23.80 -18.46 -5.77
C ARG A 28 22.62 -18.52 -6.74
N PHE A 29 21.40 -18.28 -6.28
CA PHE A 29 20.23 -18.14 -7.14
C PHE A 29 20.21 -16.81 -7.90
N LEU A 30 20.81 -15.75 -7.34
CA LEU A 30 20.72 -14.38 -7.87
C LEU A 30 21.97 -13.87 -8.63
N ARG A 31 22.77 -14.72 -9.30
CA ARG A 31 23.69 -14.20 -10.34
C ARG A 31 23.72 -15.05 -11.61
N PRO A 32 23.69 -14.42 -12.80
CA PRO A 32 24.12 -13.04 -13.08
C PRO A 32 22.98 -12.08 -13.46
N ARG A 33 22.47 -11.28 -12.51
CA ARG A 33 21.55 -10.13 -12.75
C ARG A 33 21.75 -9.01 -11.72
N GLY A 34 23.01 -8.68 -11.42
CA GLY A 34 23.34 -7.72 -10.35
C GLY A 34 22.76 -6.32 -10.57
N GLU A 35 22.68 -5.85 -11.82
CA GLU A 35 22.04 -4.57 -12.15
C GLU A 35 20.52 -4.66 -12.10
N GLU A 36 19.92 -5.71 -12.67
CA GLU A 36 18.46 -5.89 -12.65
C GLU A 36 17.92 -6.03 -11.21
N LEU A 37 18.63 -6.75 -10.34
CA LEU A 37 18.26 -6.86 -8.92
C LEU A 37 18.42 -5.53 -8.18
N ASN A 38 19.49 -4.76 -8.46
CA ASN A 38 19.66 -3.45 -7.84
C ASN A 38 18.60 -2.45 -8.34
N ASN A 39 18.19 -2.56 -9.61
CA ASN A 39 17.11 -1.75 -10.17
C ASN A 39 15.77 -2.14 -9.56
N ALA A 40 15.46 -3.43 -9.46
CA ALA A 40 14.26 -3.92 -8.77
C ALA A 40 14.24 -3.48 -7.29
N LEU A 41 15.37 -3.54 -6.59
CA LEU A 41 15.48 -3.02 -5.22
C LEU A 41 15.31 -1.51 -5.13
N ALA A 42 15.74 -0.76 -6.15
CA ALA A 42 15.54 0.68 -6.23
C ALA A 42 14.07 1.04 -6.49
N GLU A 43 13.34 0.20 -7.22
CA GLU A 43 11.89 0.34 -7.44
C GLU A 43 11.08 -0.04 -6.19
N LEU A 44 11.62 -0.92 -5.33
CA LEU A 44 11.01 -1.37 -4.06
C LEU A 44 11.40 -0.51 -2.85
N GLN A 45 11.47 0.81 -3.00
CA GLN A 45 11.83 1.71 -1.90
C GLN A 45 10.65 2.10 -1.00
N THR A 46 9.41 1.97 -1.48
CA THR A 46 8.21 2.36 -0.72
C THR A 46 7.41 1.14 -0.29
N LEU A 47 6.65 1.28 0.81
CA LEU A 47 5.75 0.24 1.29
C LEU A 47 4.77 -0.15 0.19
N GLN A 48 4.17 0.82 -0.50
CA GLN A 48 3.19 0.56 -1.55
C GLN A 48 3.80 -0.14 -2.77
N ALA A 49 4.99 0.27 -3.22
CA ALA A 49 5.69 -0.44 -4.30
C ALA A 49 5.95 -1.90 -3.90
N CYS A 50 6.31 -2.16 -2.64
CA CYS A 50 6.45 -3.51 -2.12
C CYS A 50 5.11 -4.26 -2.06
N LYS A 51 4.02 -3.61 -1.65
CA LYS A 51 2.67 -4.22 -1.64
C LYS A 51 2.24 -4.60 -3.04
N ASP A 52 2.36 -3.69 -4.00
CA ASP A 52 1.94 -3.93 -5.37
C ASP A 52 2.81 -5.01 -6.02
N ALA A 53 4.13 -4.91 -5.89
CA ALA A 53 5.04 -5.90 -6.43
C ALA A 53 4.91 -7.28 -5.77
N ALA A 54 4.58 -7.36 -4.47
CA ALA A 54 4.24 -8.61 -3.80
C ALA A 54 2.95 -9.26 -4.32
N LEU A 55 2.05 -8.48 -4.92
CA LEU A 55 0.78 -8.97 -5.46
C LEU A 55 0.84 -9.30 -6.97
N VAL A 56 1.55 -8.49 -7.76
CA VAL A 56 1.52 -8.58 -9.22
C VAL A 56 2.87 -8.88 -9.87
N GLY A 57 3.96 -8.89 -9.10
CA GLY A 57 5.30 -9.18 -9.61
C GLY A 57 5.44 -10.61 -10.13
N ASP A 58 6.54 -10.87 -10.84
CA ASP A 58 6.98 -12.23 -11.11
C ASP A 58 7.44 -12.91 -9.80
N ASP A 59 7.72 -14.22 -9.85
CA ASP A 59 8.06 -14.98 -8.65
C ASP A 59 9.29 -14.44 -7.90
N GLU A 60 10.27 -13.87 -8.60
CA GLU A 60 11.47 -13.28 -8.01
C GLU A 60 11.17 -11.93 -7.36
N LEU A 61 10.43 -11.08 -8.05
CA LEU A 61 10.02 -9.78 -7.56
C LEU A 61 9.06 -9.91 -6.37
N ARG A 62 8.07 -10.82 -6.41
CA ARG A 62 7.16 -11.09 -5.28
C ARG A 62 7.94 -11.53 -4.05
N LEU A 63 8.88 -12.47 -4.22
CA LEU A 63 9.73 -12.93 -3.13
C LEU A 63 10.56 -11.80 -2.53
N LEU A 64 11.18 -10.98 -3.38
CA LEU A 64 11.99 -9.83 -2.95
C LEU A 64 11.16 -8.79 -2.21
N SER A 65 9.98 -8.47 -2.73
CA SER A 65 9.02 -7.54 -2.11
C SER A 65 8.53 -8.05 -0.77
N VAL A 66 8.19 -9.35 -0.64
CA VAL A 66 7.80 -9.97 0.64
C VAL A 66 8.91 -9.87 1.68
N CYS A 67 10.17 -10.13 1.30
CA CYS A 67 11.30 -9.93 2.20
C CYS A 67 11.47 -8.46 2.62
N LYS A 68 11.23 -7.52 1.69
CA LYS A 68 11.36 -6.08 1.94
C LYS A 68 10.23 -5.54 2.82
N LEU A 69 9.02 -6.10 2.71
CA LEU A 69 7.85 -5.72 3.49
C LEU A 69 8.11 -5.76 5.01
N ALA A 70 8.92 -6.71 5.49
CA ALA A 70 9.28 -6.79 6.91
C ALA A 70 10.02 -5.55 7.45
N GLU A 71 10.74 -4.81 6.60
CA GLU A 71 11.44 -3.58 7.02
C GLU A 71 10.47 -2.46 7.42
N PHE A 72 9.21 -2.51 6.96
CA PHE A 72 8.16 -1.55 7.30
C PHE A 72 7.36 -1.94 8.55
N GLY A 73 7.71 -3.05 9.22
CA GLY A 73 7.09 -3.48 10.47
C GLY A 73 5.60 -3.80 10.34
N GLN A 74 4.80 -3.38 11.32
CA GLN A 74 3.37 -3.71 11.39
C GLN A 74 2.53 -3.13 10.23
N GLU A 75 2.98 -2.05 9.58
CA GLU A 75 2.27 -1.44 8.45
C GLU A 75 2.20 -2.34 7.20
N ALA A 76 3.08 -3.34 7.14
CA ALA A 76 3.15 -4.34 6.09
C ALA A 76 2.40 -5.64 6.41
N GLN A 77 1.84 -5.79 7.62
CA GLN A 77 1.21 -7.02 8.08
C GLN A 77 0.16 -7.55 7.09
N GLU A 78 -0.80 -6.70 6.67
CA GLU A 78 -1.87 -7.09 5.75
C GLU A 78 -1.31 -7.66 4.42
N ALA A 79 -0.25 -7.06 3.88
CA ALA A 79 0.34 -7.51 2.63
C ALA A 79 1.10 -8.83 2.79
N LEU A 80 1.76 -9.03 3.94
CA LEU A 80 2.40 -10.29 4.28
C LEU A 80 1.37 -11.41 4.53
N GLU A 81 0.24 -11.11 5.16
CA GLU A 81 -0.88 -12.04 5.33
C GLU A 81 -1.46 -12.46 3.98
N ILE A 82 -1.62 -11.53 3.03
CA ILE A 82 -2.05 -11.86 1.67
C ILE A 82 -1.02 -12.77 0.98
N ALA A 83 0.28 -12.52 1.19
CA ALA A 83 1.35 -13.34 0.61
C ALA A 83 1.40 -14.79 1.15
N LEU A 84 0.74 -15.10 2.27
CA LEU A 84 0.54 -16.49 2.72
C LEU A 84 -0.27 -17.32 1.71
N TYR A 85 -1.11 -16.65 0.91
CA TYR A 85 -1.94 -17.26 -0.13
C TYR A 85 -1.27 -17.27 -1.51
N ASP A 86 0.02 -16.92 -1.61
CA ASP A 86 0.73 -16.91 -2.89
C ASP A 86 0.77 -18.31 -3.53
N ILE A 87 0.70 -18.33 -4.87
CA ILE A 87 0.76 -19.56 -5.66
C ILE A 87 2.11 -20.29 -5.49
N THR A 88 3.19 -19.56 -5.21
CA THR A 88 4.54 -20.08 -5.12
C THR A 88 4.90 -20.37 -3.65
N PRO A 89 5.19 -21.65 -3.28
CA PRO A 89 5.47 -22.01 -1.88
C PRO A 89 6.65 -21.27 -1.25
N VAL A 90 7.60 -20.81 -2.07
CA VAL A 90 8.76 -20.02 -1.61
C VAL A 90 8.33 -18.65 -1.07
N VAL A 91 7.39 -17.98 -1.75
CA VAL A 91 6.86 -16.69 -1.33
C VAL A 91 6.05 -16.84 -0.03
N CYS A 92 5.21 -17.88 0.04
CA CYS A 92 4.49 -18.24 1.26
C CYS A 92 5.45 -18.52 2.44
N THR A 93 6.52 -19.30 2.21
CA THR A 93 7.55 -19.60 3.21
C THR A 93 8.23 -18.31 3.72
N ALA A 94 8.56 -17.39 2.82
CA ALA A 94 9.15 -16.11 3.18
C ALA A 94 8.16 -15.26 4.00
N ALA A 95 6.90 -15.20 3.60
CA ALA A 95 5.85 -14.46 4.31
C ALA A 95 5.68 -14.95 5.76
N VAL A 96 5.67 -16.26 6.00
CA VAL A 96 5.65 -16.84 7.37
C VAL A 96 6.82 -16.34 8.21
N GLY A 97 8.03 -16.39 7.66
CA GLY A 97 9.23 -15.92 8.36
C GLY A 97 9.21 -14.41 8.62
N MET A 98 8.70 -13.63 7.67
CA MET A 98 8.62 -12.16 7.79
C MET A 98 7.54 -11.71 8.78
N LEU A 99 6.38 -12.37 8.81
CA LEU A 99 5.33 -12.13 9.83
C LEU A 99 5.87 -12.38 11.24
N HIS A 100 6.58 -13.49 11.44
CA HIS A 100 7.24 -13.77 12.72
C HIS A 100 8.29 -12.70 13.07
N ALA A 101 9.09 -12.23 12.10
CA ALA A 101 10.10 -11.20 12.32
C ALA A 101 9.51 -9.85 12.76
N ILE A 102 8.28 -9.52 12.35
CA ILE A 102 7.56 -8.32 12.81
C ILE A 102 6.70 -8.57 14.07
N GLY A 103 6.81 -9.76 14.67
CA GLY A 103 6.13 -10.13 15.91
C GLY A 103 4.66 -10.54 15.74
N VAL A 104 4.26 -10.98 14.54
CA VAL A 104 2.92 -11.52 14.26
C VAL A 104 2.98 -13.05 14.33
N GLU A 105 2.15 -13.63 15.18
CA GLU A 105 1.99 -15.09 15.29
C GLU A 105 1.24 -15.61 14.06
N VAL A 106 1.78 -16.65 13.42
CA VAL A 106 1.15 -17.29 12.25
C VAL A 106 0.73 -18.70 12.63
N SER A 107 -0.58 -18.91 12.68
CA SER A 107 -1.17 -20.20 12.97
C SER A 107 -1.19 -21.09 11.73
N ARG A 108 -1.07 -22.41 11.94
CA ARG A 108 -1.19 -23.40 10.85
C ARG A 108 -2.54 -23.31 10.12
N SER A 109 -3.60 -22.86 10.79
CA SER A 109 -4.93 -22.66 10.22
C SER A 109 -5.04 -21.54 9.20
N GLU A 110 -4.10 -20.59 9.21
CA GLU A 110 -4.11 -19.43 8.29
C GLU A 110 -3.49 -19.76 6.93
N ILE A 111 -2.75 -20.88 6.85
CA ILE A 111 -2.06 -21.31 5.63
C ILE A 111 -2.92 -22.34 4.88
N PRO A 112 -3.13 -22.17 3.56
CA PRO A 112 -3.89 -23.14 2.77
C PRO A 112 -3.34 -24.57 2.87
N GLU A 113 -4.22 -25.56 3.05
CA GLU A 113 -3.82 -26.97 3.24
C GLU A 113 -2.92 -27.51 2.13
N GLU A 114 -3.16 -27.04 0.89
CA GLU A 114 -2.34 -27.37 -0.27
C GLU A 114 -0.87 -26.93 -0.11
N LYS A 115 -0.60 -25.81 0.56
CA LYS A 115 0.77 -25.30 0.80
C LYS A 115 1.45 -26.00 1.96
N LEU A 116 0.68 -26.49 2.93
CA LEU A 116 1.18 -27.29 4.04
C LEU A 116 1.75 -28.64 3.57
N THR A 117 1.56 -29.04 2.31
CA THR A 117 2.23 -30.22 1.76
C THR A 117 3.72 -30.00 1.51
N ASP A 118 4.16 -28.76 1.22
CA ASP A 118 5.55 -28.40 0.94
C ASP A 118 6.42 -28.47 2.21
N GLU A 119 7.56 -29.16 2.12
CA GLU A 119 8.48 -29.36 3.26
C GLU A 119 9.10 -28.04 3.75
N ARG A 120 9.25 -27.03 2.89
CA ARG A 120 9.83 -25.73 3.27
C ARG A 120 8.87 -24.95 4.17
N VAL A 121 7.59 -24.93 3.80
CA VAL A 121 6.51 -24.29 4.57
C VAL A 121 6.36 -24.97 5.93
N LYS A 122 6.40 -26.32 5.97
CA LYS A 122 6.38 -27.07 7.24
C LYS A 122 7.58 -26.73 8.12
N SER A 123 8.79 -26.75 7.54
CA SER A 123 10.04 -26.54 8.28
C SER A 123 10.11 -25.14 8.89
N ILE A 124 9.66 -24.10 8.17
CA ILE A 124 9.65 -22.74 8.72
C ILE A 124 8.58 -22.57 9.81
N LEU A 125 7.41 -23.18 9.66
CA LEU A 125 6.37 -23.16 10.70
C LEU A 125 6.83 -23.88 11.97
N GLU A 126 7.48 -25.04 11.83
CA GLU A 126 8.04 -25.77 12.97
C GLU A 126 9.13 -24.94 13.67
N TYR A 127 9.98 -24.26 12.90
CA TYR A 127 10.99 -23.34 13.45
C TYR A 127 10.36 -22.18 14.23
N VAL A 128 9.35 -21.51 13.65
CA VAL A 128 8.64 -20.39 14.28
C VAL A 128 7.95 -20.83 15.58
N ASN A 129 7.20 -21.93 15.56
CA ASN A 129 6.53 -22.47 16.75
C ASN A 129 7.53 -22.95 17.84
N GLN A 130 8.69 -23.46 17.44
CA GLN A 130 9.76 -23.86 18.37
C GLN A 130 10.49 -22.65 18.97
N ALA A 131 10.67 -21.57 18.20
CA ALA A 131 11.27 -20.34 18.69
C ALA A 131 10.44 -19.72 19.82
N GLU A 132 9.11 -19.75 19.69
CA GLU A 132 8.16 -19.24 20.70
C GLU A 132 8.15 -20.07 21.99
N THR A 133 8.43 -21.38 21.90
CA THR A 133 8.46 -22.26 23.09
C THR A 133 9.79 -22.20 23.85
N VAL A 134 10.87 -21.75 23.22
CA VAL A 134 12.22 -21.65 23.84
C VAL A 134 12.51 -20.24 24.36
N SER A 135 11.84 -19.21 23.85
CA SER A 135 12.07 -17.81 24.19
C SER A 135 10.90 -17.24 25.00
N GLY A 136 10.93 -17.46 26.32
CA GLY A 136 10.10 -16.71 27.28
C GLY A 136 10.56 -15.26 27.50
N GLU A 137 11.60 -14.83 26.77
CA GLU A 137 12.15 -13.47 26.79
C GLU A 137 12.14 -12.92 25.37
N LYS A 138 11.25 -11.95 25.10
CA LYS A 138 11.23 -11.12 23.89
C LYS A 138 12.50 -10.26 23.79
N GLU A 139 13.67 -10.86 23.64
CA GLU A 139 14.91 -10.18 23.24
C GLU A 139 15.17 -10.47 21.76
N THR A 140 14.38 -9.87 20.88
CA THR A 140 14.72 -9.76 19.45
C THR A 140 14.14 -8.48 18.87
N GLN A 141 14.59 -7.32 19.37
CA GLN A 141 14.49 -6.06 18.61
C GLN A 141 15.85 -5.52 18.16
N ASP A 142 16.98 -6.01 18.68
CA ASP A 142 18.30 -5.42 18.41
C ASP A 142 19.15 -6.12 17.34
N VAL A 143 18.73 -7.28 16.81
CA VAL A 143 19.57 -8.06 15.88
C VAL A 143 19.43 -7.63 14.41
N LEU A 144 18.37 -6.89 14.05
CA LEU A 144 18.14 -6.48 12.65
C LEU A 144 18.79 -5.15 12.25
N TYR A 145 19.24 -4.32 13.20
CA TYR A 145 19.88 -3.03 12.89
C TYR A 145 21.40 -3.10 12.70
N ALA A 146 22.05 -4.23 12.97
CA ALA A 146 23.50 -4.33 12.95
C ALA A 146 24.13 -4.50 11.54
N ALA A 147 23.35 -4.78 10.50
CA ALA A 147 23.87 -5.12 9.17
C ALA A 147 23.89 -3.96 8.14
N ALA A 148 23.42 -2.76 8.50
CA ALA A 148 23.41 -1.58 7.60
C ALA A 148 24.70 -0.75 7.64
N ARG A 149 25.80 -1.24 8.23
CA ARG A 149 27.12 -0.59 8.13
C ARG A 149 27.83 -1.00 6.84
N ARG A 150 27.49 -0.33 5.73
CA ARG A 150 28.51 -0.08 4.69
C ARG A 150 29.28 1.18 5.08
N PRO A 151 30.62 1.14 5.11
CA PRO A 151 31.42 2.36 5.05
C PRO A 151 31.34 2.92 3.62
N ASP A 152 31.48 4.23 3.48
CA ASP A 152 31.78 4.97 2.22
C ASP A 152 30.69 5.92 1.67
N LEU A 153 29.66 6.25 2.45
CA LEU A 153 28.85 7.46 2.20
C LEU A 153 28.90 8.39 3.42
N PHE A 154 30.10 8.88 3.75
CA PHE A 154 30.26 9.98 4.70
C PHE A 154 30.05 11.31 3.98
N THR A 155 28.82 11.80 3.94
CA THR A 155 28.62 13.23 4.19
C THR A 155 28.95 13.47 5.67
N ASN A 156 29.79 14.45 5.99
CA ASN A 156 30.29 14.74 7.35
C ASN A 156 29.20 15.22 8.34
N GLU A 157 27.94 15.03 8.03
CA GLU A 157 26.82 15.40 8.87
C GLU A 157 26.38 14.16 9.65
N LEU A 158 26.61 14.19 10.97
CA LEU A 158 26.05 13.19 11.86
C LEU A 158 24.53 13.14 11.61
N PRO A 159 23.92 11.94 11.46
CA PRO A 159 22.49 11.85 11.23
C PRO A 159 21.75 12.54 12.37
N VAL A 160 20.85 13.45 12.00
CA VAL A 160 20.01 14.20 12.95
C VAL A 160 19.27 13.18 13.82
N ARG A 161 19.36 13.34 15.15
CA ARG A 161 18.75 12.39 16.09
C ARG A 161 17.23 12.48 15.98
N THR A 162 16.58 11.33 15.81
CA THR A 162 15.12 11.26 15.77
C THR A 162 14.52 11.22 17.17
N VAL A 163 13.47 12.00 17.41
CA VAL A 163 12.75 12.09 18.68
C VAL A 163 11.31 11.59 18.54
N SER A 164 10.75 11.10 19.65
CA SER A 164 9.40 10.53 19.72
C SER A 164 8.39 11.40 20.49
N TYR A 165 8.82 12.52 21.08
CA TYR A 165 7.96 13.38 21.89
C TYR A 165 7.27 14.49 21.09
N ILE A 166 7.47 14.51 19.77
CA ILE A 166 6.68 15.33 18.84
C ILE A 166 5.85 14.38 18.01
N ASP A 167 4.54 14.45 18.17
CA ASP A 167 3.60 13.73 17.33
C ASP A 167 3.37 14.52 16.04
N VAL A 168 3.48 13.84 14.89
CA VAL A 168 3.32 14.44 13.56
C VAL A 168 2.24 13.67 12.80
N GLN A 169 1.10 14.32 12.61
CA GLN A 169 -0.03 13.75 11.87
C GLN A 169 -0.16 14.46 10.53
N SER A 170 -0.17 13.68 9.45
CA SER A 170 -0.30 14.17 8.07
C SER A 170 -1.60 13.66 7.47
N LYS A 171 -2.36 14.54 6.81
CA LYS A 171 -3.59 14.17 6.10
C LYS A 171 -3.71 14.94 4.80
N CYS A 172 -4.01 14.22 3.72
CA CYS A 172 -4.33 14.81 2.44
C CYS A 172 -5.84 15.01 2.34
N GLN A 173 -6.26 16.19 1.90
CA GLN A 173 -7.66 16.53 1.65
C GLN A 173 -7.83 16.98 0.21
N GLU A 174 -8.79 16.39 -0.48
CA GLU A 174 -9.15 16.78 -1.84
C GLU A 174 -10.10 17.99 -1.79
N GLU A 175 -9.77 19.05 -2.51
CA GLU A 175 -10.59 20.25 -2.67
C GLU A 175 -10.97 20.41 -4.16
N ASP A 176 -11.96 21.26 -4.45
CA ASP A 176 -12.53 21.41 -5.80
C ASP A 176 -11.45 21.76 -6.84
N GLU A 177 -10.52 22.66 -6.51
CA GLU A 177 -9.47 23.13 -7.43
C GLU A 177 -8.11 22.46 -7.20
N GLY A 178 -7.97 21.62 -6.17
CA GLY A 178 -6.65 21.19 -5.72
C GLY A 178 -6.64 20.05 -4.69
N ILE A 179 -5.50 19.91 -4.03
CA ILE A 179 -5.27 18.99 -2.91
C ILE A 179 -4.52 19.78 -1.85
N SER A 180 -4.87 19.59 -0.58
CA SER A 180 -4.18 20.20 0.55
C SER A 180 -3.60 19.14 1.46
N LEU A 181 -2.30 19.25 1.77
CA LEU A 181 -1.64 18.46 2.80
C LEU A 181 -1.69 19.24 4.11
N LEU A 182 -2.44 18.71 5.07
CA LEU A 182 -2.56 19.23 6.42
C LEU A 182 -1.59 18.47 7.34
N VAL A 183 -0.68 19.20 7.96
CA VAL A 183 0.30 18.66 8.92
C VAL A 183 0.00 19.25 10.29
N ARG A 184 -0.22 18.38 11.27
CA ARG A 184 -0.43 18.75 12.67
C ARG A 184 0.77 18.26 13.48
N LEU A 185 1.37 19.17 14.23
CA LEU A 185 2.46 18.90 15.16
C LEU A 185 1.94 19.07 16.57
N THR A 186 2.22 18.13 17.46
CA THR A 186 1.91 18.25 18.89
C THR A 186 3.16 17.94 19.71
N ASN A 187 3.56 18.84 20.59
CA ASN A 187 4.67 18.56 21.51
C ASN A 187 4.15 17.82 22.75
N GLU A 188 4.27 16.51 22.77
CA GLU A 188 3.92 15.64 23.90
C GLU A 188 5.04 15.58 24.97
N GLY A 189 6.17 16.23 24.71
CA GLY A 189 7.28 16.34 25.62
C GLY A 189 7.01 17.27 26.81
N LYS A 190 7.88 17.17 27.83
CA LYS A 190 7.83 18.05 29.02
C LYS A 190 8.59 19.36 28.85
N GLN A 191 9.26 19.53 27.72
CA GLN A 191 10.17 20.64 27.47
C GLN A 191 9.81 21.31 26.15
N ARG A 192 10.11 22.60 26.06
CA ARG A 192 9.96 23.40 24.85
C ARG A 192 10.97 22.93 23.79
N VAL A 193 10.53 22.94 22.53
CA VAL A 193 11.41 22.85 21.36
C VAL A 193 11.41 24.18 20.63
N GLU A 194 12.53 24.50 20.00
CA GLU A 194 12.78 25.79 19.36
C GLU A 194 13.02 25.62 17.86
N ASP A 195 12.81 26.69 17.09
CA ASP A 195 13.12 26.73 15.65
C ASP A 195 12.51 25.56 14.84
N THR A 196 11.27 25.19 15.15
CA THR A 196 10.58 24.09 14.45
C THR A 196 10.30 24.47 12.99
N ASN A 197 10.76 23.63 12.08
CA ASN A 197 10.59 23.77 10.63
C ASN A 197 10.00 22.50 10.04
N VAL A 198 8.99 22.65 9.19
CA VAL A 198 8.37 21.56 8.43
C VAL A 198 8.72 21.74 6.97
N SER A 199 9.36 20.74 6.37
CA SER A 199 9.72 20.73 4.95
C SER A 199 9.03 19.60 4.20
N LEU A 200 8.43 19.92 3.06
CA LEU A 200 7.92 18.95 2.11
C LEU A 200 9.09 18.43 1.25
N LEU A 201 9.49 17.18 1.48
CA LEU A 201 10.62 16.55 0.80
C LEU A 201 10.25 16.11 -0.62
N THR A 202 9.13 15.40 -0.76
CA THR A 202 8.62 14.94 -2.05
C THR A 202 7.10 14.98 -2.08
N TYR A 203 6.57 15.09 -3.30
CA TYR A 203 5.15 15.01 -3.63
C TYR A 203 5.06 14.62 -5.13
N PRO A 204 3.92 14.09 -5.61
CA PRO A 204 3.77 13.70 -7.01
C PRO A 204 3.69 14.93 -7.93
N SER A 205 4.87 15.48 -8.28
CA SER A 205 5.02 16.72 -9.04
C SER A 205 4.53 16.64 -10.49
N ASP A 206 4.36 15.43 -11.00
CA ASP A 206 3.85 15.20 -12.35
C ASP A 206 2.33 15.47 -12.44
N GLY A 207 1.62 15.28 -11.32
CA GLY A 207 0.18 15.54 -11.22
C GLY A 207 -0.20 16.78 -10.41
N LEU A 208 0.74 17.32 -9.62
CA LEU A 208 0.52 18.43 -8.71
C LEU A 208 1.53 19.55 -8.88
N LYS A 209 1.06 20.78 -8.72
CA LYS A 209 1.88 21.98 -8.61
C LYS A 209 1.67 22.61 -7.24
N LEU A 210 2.73 22.65 -6.42
CA LEU A 210 2.71 23.33 -5.13
C LEU A 210 2.51 24.85 -5.33
N GLU A 211 1.58 25.43 -4.59
CA GLU A 211 1.26 26.87 -4.65
C GLU A 211 2.01 27.70 -3.60
N SER A 212 2.49 27.04 -2.54
CA SER A 212 3.24 27.65 -1.44
C SER A 212 4.74 27.31 -1.49
N ASP A 213 5.50 27.82 -0.52
CA ASP A 213 6.86 27.37 -0.27
C ASP A 213 6.90 25.90 0.17
N ARG A 214 8.01 25.22 -0.13
CA ARG A 214 8.27 23.83 0.27
C ARG A 214 8.61 23.68 1.75
N ALA A 215 8.83 24.77 2.47
CA ALA A 215 9.13 24.77 3.89
C ALA A 215 8.28 25.81 4.61
N ALA A 216 7.88 25.48 5.83
CA ALA A 216 7.11 26.34 6.70
C ALA A 216 7.77 26.41 8.08
N GLN A 217 8.15 27.61 8.49
CA GLN A 217 8.66 27.86 9.83
C GLN A 217 7.48 27.94 10.81
N VAL A 218 7.47 27.06 11.80
CA VAL A 218 6.46 27.03 12.87
C VAL A 218 6.90 27.90 14.05
N GLY A 219 8.21 27.89 14.34
CA GLY A 219 8.77 28.54 15.53
C GLY A 219 8.85 27.59 16.71
N ASP A 220 8.66 28.13 17.91
CA ASP A 220 8.86 27.36 19.14
C ASP A 220 7.57 26.67 19.57
N LEU A 221 7.66 25.44 20.08
CA LEU A 221 6.51 24.68 20.58
C LEU A 221 6.69 24.35 22.07
N SER A 222 5.81 24.90 22.89
CA SER A 222 5.71 24.62 24.32
C SER A 222 5.13 23.22 24.57
N PRO A 223 5.30 22.65 25.79
CA PRO A 223 4.64 21.40 26.15
C PRO A 223 3.12 21.46 25.91
N SER A 224 2.59 20.42 25.28
CA SER A 224 1.18 20.29 24.85
C SER A 224 0.70 21.32 23.82
N GLU A 225 1.60 22.13 23.25
CA GLU A 225 1.27 23.06 22.18
C GLU A 225 1.09 22.32 20.86
N GLU A 226 0.15 22.81 20.06
CA GLU A 226 -0.18 22.28 18.75
C GLU A 226 0.07 23.35 17.68
N ALA A 227 0.71 22.94 16.59
CA ALA A 227 0.81 23.75 15.38
C ALA A 227 0.21 23.02 14.18
N ARG A 228 -0.33 23.82 13.24
CA ARG A 228 -0.91 23.32 11.99
C ARG A 228 -0.27 24.02 10.82
N ILE A 229 0.23 23.22 9.88
CA ILE A 229 0.78 23.66 8.61
C ILE A 229 -0.09 23.10 7.49
N ARG A 230 -0.21 23.89 6.42
CA ARG A 230 -0.97 23.53 5.21
C ARG A 230 -0.09 23.78 3.99
N PHE A 231 0.03 22.77 3.14
CA PHE A 231 0.62 22.89 1.80
C PHE A 231 -0.48 22.70 0.78
N ASP A 232 -0.68 23.70 -0.09
CA ASP A 232 -1.72 23.69 -1.11
C ASP A 232 -1.15 23.37 -2.47
N PHE A 233 -1.84 22.48 -3.20
CA PHE A 233 -1.43 21.99 -4.50
C PHE A 233 -2.54 22.16 -5.52
N LYS A 234 -2.19 22.67 -6.69
CA LYS A 234 -3.03 22.69 -7.87
C LYS A 234 -2.86 21.42 -8.69
N LYS A 235 -3.96 20.82 -9.14
CA LYS A 235 -3.94 19.67 -10.05
C LYS A 235 -3.53 20.10 -11.46
N VAL A 236 -2.60 19.39 -12.09
CA VAL A 236 -2.07 19.71 -13.44
C VAL A 236 -2.11 18.54 -14.43
N ALA A 237 -2.61 17.37 -14.01
CA ALA A 237 -2.74 16.19 -14.86
C ALA A 237 -4.11 15.51 -14.69
N ASN A 238 -4.39 14.51 -15.53
CA ASN A 238 -5.63 13.72 -15.53
C ASN A 238 -5.89 13.00 -14.21
N TYR A 239 -4.82 12.63 -13.52
CA TYR A 239 -4.86 11.93 -12.26
C TYR A 239 -3.67 12.34 -11.41
N VAL A 240 -3.77 12.09 -10.11
CA VAL A 240 -2.69 12.26 -9.15
C VAL A 240 -2.60 10.96 -8.38
N GLU A 241 -1.44 10.33 -8.44
CA GLU A 241 -1.10 9.20 -7.60
C GLU A 241 0.33 9.35 -7.10
N GLY A 242 0.54 9.14 -5.81
CA GLY A 242 1.86 9.11 -5.24
C GLY A 242 1.87 9.38 -3.75
N GLU A 243 3.06 9.66 -3.25
CA GLU A 243 3.33 9.84 -1.83
C GLU A 243 3.85 11.25 -1.56
N MET A 244 3.33 11.87 -0.51
CA MET A 244 3.84 13.11 0.04
C MET A 244 4.63 12.81 1.30
N VAL A 245 5.90 13.20 1.29
CA VAL A 245 6.82 12.98 2.41
C VAL A 245 7.21 14.32 2.99
N ILE A 246 7.07 14.45 4.30
CA ILE A 246 7.49 15.62 5.05
C ILE A 246 8.66 15.28 5.97
N ALA A 247 9.43 16.29 6.34
CA ALA A 247 10.42 16.24 7.40
C ALA A 247 10.15 17.35 8.39
N VAL A 248 10.27 17.04 9.68
CA VAL A 248 10.15 18.01 10.75
C VAL A 248 11.47 18.06 11.49
N VAL A 249 12.10 19.23 11.49
CA VAL A 249 13.40 19.49 12.13
C VAL A 249 13.23 20.61 13.14
N MET A 250 13.89 20.50 14.28
CA MET A 250 13.79 21.47 15.38
C MET A 250 15.05 21.43 16.26
N LYS A 251 15.16 22.36 17.20
CA LYS A 251 16.16 22.32 18.27
C LYS A 251 15.51 21.89 19.59
N ASN A 252 16.14 20.94 20.27
CA ASN A 252 15.72 20.55 21.61
C ASN A 252 16.16 21.61 22.66
N HIS A 253 15.77 21.40 23.92
CA HIS A 253 16.15 22.24 25.06
C HIS A 253 17.67 22.37 25.32
N LEU A 254 18.50 21.52 24.70
CA LEU A 254 19.96 21.59 24.76
C LEU A 254 20.55 22.35 23.56
N GLY A 255 19.70 22.93 22.70
CA GLY A 255 20.09 23.59 21.46
C GLY A 255 20.56 22.63 20.35
N GLN A 256 20.34 21.33 20.50
CA GLN A 256 20.75 20.33 19.51
C GLN A 256 19.64 20.13 18.48
N GLU A 257 20.04 20.06 17.21
CA GLU A 257 19.14 19.75 16.11
C GLU A 257 18.67 18.30 16.18
N VAL A 258 17.35 18.11 16.13
CA VAL A 258 16.66 16.83 16.20
C VAL A 258 15.52 16.79 15.17
N SER A 259 15.12 15.60 14.76
CA SER A 259 14.03 15.38 13.80
C SER A 259 12.88 14.62 14.45
N ALA A 260 11.64 14.92 14.11
CA ALA A 260 10.51 14.11 14.53
C ALA A 260 10.23 13.01 13.50
N LYS A 261 9.69 11.88 13.97
CA LYS A 261 9.14 10.87 13.05
C LYS A 261 7.88 11.45 12.41
N SER A 262 7.82 11.42 11.09
CA SER A 262 6.64 11.81 10.34
C SER A 262 6.25 10.68 9.39
N GLY A 263 4.96 10.34 9.39
CA GLY A 263 4.40 9.41 8.42
C GLY A 263 4.25 10.05 7.04
N ASN A 264 4.20 9.20 6.03
CA ASN A 264 3.94 9.62 4.66
C ASN A 264 2.44 9.72 4.40
N CYS A 265 2.02 10.60 3.50
CA CYS A 265 0.64 10.71 3.05
C CYS A 265 0.50 10.19 1.62
N LEU A 266 -0.27 9.12 1.42
CA LEU A 266 -0.64 8.66 0.10
C LEU A 266 -1.78 9.53 -0.46
N VAL A 267 -1.62 9.98 -1.70
CA VAL A 267 -2.62 10.74 -2.43
C VAL A 267 -3.03 9.99 -3.69
N ARG A 268 -4.34 9.80 -3.87
CA ARG A 268 -4.95 9.23 -5.07
C ARG A 268 -6.20 10.01 -5.47
N SER A 269 -6.16 10.66 -6.62
CA SER A 269 -7.22 11.55 -7.10
C SER A 269 -7.37 11.36 -8.62
N LEU A 270 -8.62 11.17 -9.07
CA LEU A 270 -8.95 10.95 -10.48
C LEU A 270 -10.29 11.61 -10.83
N TYR A 271 -11.35 11.26 -10.10
CA TYR A 271 -12.71 11.63 -10.49
C TYR A 271 -13.03 13.13 -10.30
N SER A 272 -12.21 13.89 -9.56
CA SER A 272 -12.35 15.34 -9.48
C SER A 272 -11.75 16.05 -10.71
N GLN A 273 -10.86 15.39 -11.45
CA GLN A 273 -10.32 15.84 -12.74
C GLN A 273 -11.18 15.39 -13.92
N MET A 274 -12.32 14.73 -13.65
CA MET A 274 -13.19 14.15 -14.65
C MET A 274 -14.52 14.91 -14.70
N LYS A 275 -15.02 15.15 -15.91
CA LYS A 275 -16.38 15.62 -16.15
C LYS A 275 -17.24 14.46 -16.70
N PRO A 276 -18.56 14.43 -16.39
CA PRO A 276 -19.44 13.42 -16.94
C PRO A 276 -19.49 13.47 -18.47
N LEU A 277 -19.40 12.30 -19.12
CA LEU A 277 -19.42 12.17 -20.58
C LEU A 277 -20.70 11.48 -21.03
N ASP A 278 -21.60 12.24 -21.66
CA ASP A 278 -22.82 11.68 -22.26
C ASP A 278 -22.46 10.91 -23.53
N LEU A 279 -22.81 9.62 -23.56
CA LEU A 279 -22.59 8.72 -24.68
C LEU A 279 -23.89 8.01 -25.00
N THR A 280 -24.23 7.93 -26.29
CA THR A 280 -25.25 7.00 -26.75
C THR A 280 -24.78 5.55 -26.61
N SER A 281 -25.70 4.59 -26.56
CA SER A 281 -25.33 3.17 -26.49
C SER A 281 -24.44 2.70 -27.66
N ARG A 282 -24.59 3.34 -28.83
CA ARG A 282 -23.75 3.06 -30.01
C ARG A 282 -22.34 3.60 -29.81
N GLU A 283 -22.20 4.85 -29.36
CA GLU A 283 -20.89 5.45 -29.09
C GLU A 283 -20.14 4.71 -27.99
N PHE A 284 -20.83 4.30 -26.94
CA PHE A 284 -20.26 3.41 -25.91
C PHE A 284 -19.71 2.12 -26.50
N SER A 285 -20.45 1.47 -27.40
CA SER A 285 -20.01 0.20 -28.00
C SER A 285 -18.73 0.38 -28.81
N VAL A 286 -18.60 1.50 -29.52
CA VAL A 286 -17.39 1.85 -30.27
C VAL A 286 -16.23 2.18 -29.32
N ALA A 287 -16.46 3.06 -28.35
CA ALA A 287 -15.46 3.45 -27.36
C ALA A 287 -14.86 2.23 -26.64
N ARG A 288 -15.72 1.30 -26.20
CA ARG A 288 -15.30 0.07 -25.54
C ARG A 288 -14.42 -0.83 -26.42
N MET A 289 -14.60 -0.82 -27.75
CA MET A 289 -13.77 -1.62 -28.66
C MET A 289 -12.38 -1.01 -28.89
N GLU A 290 -12.24 0.30 -28.72
CA GLU A 290 -11.00 1.04 -28.96
C GLU A 290 -10.14 1.17 -27.69
N MET A 291 -10.77 1.14 -26.52
CA MET A 291 -10.13 1.34 -25.23
C MET A 291 -9.46 0.08 -24.67
N LYS A 292 -8.47 0.29 -23.80
CA LYS A 292 -7.83 -0.79 -23.05
C LYS A 292 -8.74 -1.26 -21.90
N PRO A 293 -8.95 -2.57 -21.71
CA PRO A 293 -9.79 -3.08 -20.64
C PRO A 293 -9.01 -3.51 -19.40
N TRP A 294 -9.63 -3.34 -18.23
CA TRP A 294 -9.26 -3.99 -16.98
C TRP A 294 -10.51 -4.54 -16.30
N SER A 295 -10.45 -5.70 -15.64
CA SER A 295 -11.60 -6.17 -14.86
C SER A 295 -11.24 -7.06 -13.68
N ARG A 296 -12.00 -6.94 -12.59
CA ARG A 296 -11.88 -7.80 -11.41
C ARG A 296 -13.24 -8.07 -10.77
N GLU A 297 -13.36 -9.24 -10.19
CA GLU A 297 -14.54 -9.66 -9.44
C GLU A 297 -14.28 -9.57 -7.93
N HIS A 298 -15.27 -9.08 -7.19
CA HIS A 298 -15.24 -8.91 -5.75
C HIS A 298 -16.50 -9.51 -5.13
N VAL A 299 -16.38 -10.02 -3.92
CA VAL A 299 -17.50 -10.53 -3.14
C VAL A 299 -17.67 -9.66 -1.91
N LEU A 300 -18.83 -9.02 -1.81
CA LEU A 300 -19.17 -8.08 -0.74
C LEU A 300 -20.25 -8.68 0.15
N ARG A 301 -20.11 -8.51 1.47
CA ARG A 301 -21.12 -8.94 2.45
C ARG A 301 -22.24 -7.90 2.58
N PHE A 302 -22.99 -7.68 1.50
CA PHE A 302 -24.05 -6.67 1.45
C PHE A 302 -25.22 -7.14 0.60
N ASN A 303 -26.43 -6.64 0.91
CA ASN A 303 -27.64 -6.99 0.17
C ASN A 303 -27.61 -6.42 -1.26
N PRO A 304 -27.97 -7.19 -2.31
CA PRO A 304 -27.81 -6.76 -3.70
C PRO A 304 -28.68 -5.55 -4.08
N ARG A 305 -29.90 -5.42 -3.53
CA ARG A 305 -30.80 -4.29 -3.80
C ARG A 305 -30.30 -2.99 -3.19
N SER A 306 -29.73 -3.08 -1.99
CA SER A 306 -29.10 -1.93 -1.33
C SER A 306 -27.81 -1.55 -2.02
N LEU A 307 -26.99 -2.52 -2.40
CA LEU A 307 -25.74 -2.27 -3.12
C LEU A 307 -25.99 -1.57 -4.45
N PHE A 308 -26.94 -2.05 -5.26
CA PHE A 308 -27.27 -1.40 -6.53
C PHE A 308 -27.65 0.08 -6.37
N ARG A 309 -28.40 0.44 -5.32
CA ARG A 309 -28.73 1.84 -5.00
C ARG A 309 -27.50 2.66 -4.59
N LEU A 310 -26.57 2.06 -3.83
CA LEU A 310 -25.29 2.71 -3.47
C LEU A 310 -24.43 2.96 -4.70
N LEU A 311 -24.31 1.97 -5.61
CA LEU A 311 -23.51 2.10 -6.82
C LEU A 311 -23.96 3.28 -7.71
N LYS A 312 -25.28 3.51 -7.84
CA LYS A 312 -25.80 4.68 -8.56
C LYS A 312 -25.35 6.00 -7.93
N ARG A 313 -25.33 6.06 -6.60
CA ARG A 313 -24.89 7.25 -5.87
C ARG A 313 -23.40 7.49 -6.10
N ILE A 314 -22.60 6.43 -6.01
CA ILE A 314 -21.16 6.47 -6.29
C ILE A 314 -20.91 6.99 -7.70
N PHE A 315 -21.65 6.55 -8.72
CA PHE A 315 -21.49 7.06 -10.08
C PHE A 315 -21.69 8.58 -10.17
N LYS A 316 -22.74 9.09 -9.51
CA LYS A 316 -23.00 10.53 -9.44
C LYS A 316 -21.88 11.28 -8.69
N GLU A 317 -21.42 10.76 -7.56
CA GLU A 317 -20.33 11.35 -6.76
C GLU A 317 -18.98 11.33 -7.48
N LYS A 318 -18.77 10.36 -8.38
CA LYS A 318 -17.55 10.19 -9.18
C LYS A 318 -17.64 10.82 -10.57
N ASN A 319 -18.57 11.75 -10.79
CA ASN A 319 -18.73 12.45 -12.07
C ASN A 319 -18.88 11.51 -13.28
N LEU A 320 -19.49 10.34 -13.09
CA LEU A 320 -19.79 9.39 -14.16
C LEU A 320 -21.20 9.64 -14.69
N HIS A 321 -21.33 9.95 -15.98
CA HIS A 321 -22.63 10.01 -16.63
C HIS A 321 -23.16 8.59 -16.82
N LEU A 322 -24.39 8.32 -16.37
CA LEU A 322 -24.99 6.99 -16.43
C LEU A 322 -25.53 6.71 -17.84
N VAL A 323 -24.74 5.99 -18.65
CA VAL A 323 -25.06 5.62 -20.04
C VAL A 323 -26.13 4.52 -20.09
N ARG A 324 -26.06 3.55 -19.18
CA ARG A 324 -27.02 2.44 -19.12
C ARG A 324 -27.20 1.97 -17.69
N GLU A 325 -28.45 1.67 -17.38
CA GLU A 325 -28.86 1.11 -16.10
C GLU A 325 -29.86 -0.01 -16.36
N GLU A 326 -29.56 -1.20 -15.88
CA GLU A 326 -30.49 -2.32 -15.94
C GLU A 326 -30.49 -3.07 -14.61
N SER A 327 -31.66 -3.54 -14.22
CA SER A 327 -31.79 -4.49 -13.11
C SER A 327 -32.90 -5.46 -13.44
N SER A 328 -32.69 -6.71 -13.05
CA SER A 328 -33.68 -7.77 -13.18
C SER A 328 -33.59 -8.68 -11.96
N GLU A 329 -34.74 -9.19 -11.55
CA GLU A 329 -34.85 -10.16 -10.46
C GLU A 329 -35.61 -11.36 -11.00
N ARG A 330 -34.99 -12.54 -10.93
CA ARG A 330 -35.60 -13.81 -11.32
C ARG A 330 -35.16 -14.88 -10.34
N ASP A 331 -36.11 -15.67 -9.87
CA ASP A 331 -35.86 -16.80 -8.95
C ASP A 331 -35.08 -16.41 -7.68
N GLY A 332 -35.39 -15.24 -7.10
CA GLY A 332 -34.70 -14.70 -5.93
C GLY A 332 -33.25 -14.25 -6.19
N MET A 333 -32.79 -14.24 -7.45
CA MET A 333 -31.49 -13.73 -7.86
C MET A 333 -31.65 -12.37 -8.51
N MET A 334 -30.98 -11.36 -7.95
CA MET A 334 -30.86 -10.05 -8.56
C MET A 334 -29.63 -10.02 -9.47
N ARG A 335 -29.82 -9.52 -10.69
CA ARG A 335 -28.75 -9.17 -11.63
C ARG A 335 -28.92 -7.71 -12.02
N ALA A 336 -27.85 -6.93 -11.91
CA ALA A 336 -27.89 -5.53 -12.28
C ALA A 336 -26.63 -5.09 -13.04
N LEU A 337 -26.80 -4.05 -13.83
CA LEU A 337 -25.81 -3.47 -14.72
C LEU A 337 -25.81 -1.96 -14.58
N LEU A 338 -24.64 -1.37 -14.38
CA LEU A 338 -24.42 0.07 -14.46
C LEU A 338 -23.26 0.33 -15.40
N ILE A 339 -23.48 1.23 -16.37
CA ILE A 339 -22.44 1.73 -17.27
C ILE A 339 -22.35 3.23 -17.11
N GLY A 340 -21.15 3.71 -16.79
CA GLY A 340 -20.86 5.11 -16.53
C GLY A 340 -19.69 5.57 -17.38
N ALA A 341 -19.72 6.79 -17.87
CA ALA A 341 -18.62 7.37 -18.64
C ALA A 341 -18.25 8.77 -18.14
N ALA A 342 -16.95 9.06 -18.17
CA ALA A 342 -16.40 10.37 -17.89
C ALA A 342 -15.22 10.68 -18.82
N GLU A 343 -14.88 11.96 -18.89
CA GLU A 343 -13.80 12.49 -19.72
C GLU A 343 -12.93 13.44 -18.88
N SER A 344 -11.62 13.36 -19.04
CA SER A 344 -10.67 14.26 -18.37
C SER A 344 -10.88 15.70 -18.84
N ILE A 345 -10.83 16.64 -17.88
CA ILE A 345 -10.86 18.08 -18.19
C ILE A 345 -9.54 18.58 -18.80
N PHE A 346 -8.44 17.83 -18.68
CA PHE A 346 -7.11 18.26 -19.12
C PHE A 346 -6.80 17.86 -20.56
N ASN A 347 -7.06 16.61 -20.94
CA ASN A 347 -6.66 16.09 -22.25
C ASN A 347 -7.75 15.28 -22.97
N GLN A 348 -8.99 15.30 -22.48
CA GLN A 348 -10.12 14.56 -23.07
C GLN A 348 -9.98 13.03 -23.06
N THR A 349 -9.03 12.48 -22.31
CA THR A 349 -8.95 11.02 -22.09
C THR A 349 -10.22 10.52 -21.41
N ARG A 350 -10.81 9.47 -21.96
CA ARG A 350 -12.10 8.96 -21.51
C ARG A 350 -11.90 7.75 -20.60
N VAL A 351 -12.78 7.63 -19.61
CA VAL A 351 -12.87 6.46 -18.73
C VAL A 351 -14.31 5.97 -18.73
N VAL A 352 -14.47 4.67 -18.87
CA VAL A 352 -15.77 4.00 -18.91
C VAL A 352 -15.79 2.88 -17.88
N ILE A 353 -16.75 2.96 -16.95
CA ILE A 353 -16.91 2.02 -15.84
C ILE A 353 -18.14 1.16 -16.08
N HIS A 354 -17.94 -0.14 -15.99
CA HIS A 354 -18.97 -1.16 -16.12
C HIS A 354 -19.04 -1.98 -14.84
N LEU A 355 -20.15 -1.85 -14.12
CA LEU A 355 -20.42 -2.63 -12.92
C LEU A 355 -21.49 -3.65 -13.20
N THR A 356 -21.13 -4.93 -13.04
CA THR A 356 -22.09 -6.04 -13.05
C THR A 356 -22.26 -6.56 -11.64
N LEU A 357 -23.50 -6.65 -11.18
CA LEU A 357 -23.86 -7.10 -9.85
C LEU A 357 -24.72 -8.36 -9.94
N VAL A 358 -24.40 -9.36 -9.13
CA VAL A 358 -25.16 -10.61 -9.02
C VAL A 358 -25.21 -11.05 -7.56
N GLY A 359 -26.42 -11.28 -7.02
CA GLY A 359 -26.59 -11.75 -5.66
C GLY A 359 -27.99 -12.29 -5.42
N LYS A 360 -28.15 -13.16 -4.43
CA LYS A 360 -29.49 -13.59 -4.00
C LYS A 360 -30.09 -12.54 -3.08
N THR A 361 -31.37 -12.26 -3.22
CA THR A 361 -32.04 -11.13 -2.54
C THR A 361 -32.25 -11.36 -1.04
N ASP A 362 -32.29 -12.63 -0.63
CA ASP A 362 -32.41 -13.10 0.75
C ASP A 362 -31.05 -13.30 1.44
N GLU A 363 -29.94 -13.20 0.70
CA GLU A 363 -28.59 -13.31 1.25
C GLU A 363 -27.89 -11.93 1.33
N SER A 364 -27.07 -11.74 2.36
CA SER A 364 -26.19 -10.58 2.50
C SER A 364 -24.83 -10.84 1.81
N LYS A 365 -24.85 -11.43 0.62
CA LYS A 365 -23.65 -11.74 -0.15
C LYS A 365 -23.89 -11.41 -1.62
N THR A 366 -23.13 -10.45 -2.11
CA THR A 366 -23.26 -9.96 -3.49
C THR A 366 -21.92 -9.99 -4.18
N LYS A 367 -21.91 -10.54 -5.40
CA LYS A 367 -20.77 -10.54 -6.30
C LYS A 367 -20.85 -9.30 -7.18
N VAL A 368 -19.77 -8.53 -7.24
CA VAL A 368 -19.64 -7.36 -8.10
C VAL A 368 -18.43 -7.53 -8.98
N ARG A 369 -18.61 -7.39 -10.28
CA ARG A 369 -17.52 -7.27 -11.25
C ARG A 369 -17.36 -5.79 -11.61
N ILE A 370 -16.16 -5.27 -11.39
CA ILE A 370 -15.74 -3.95 -11.83
C ILE A 370 -14.95 -4.15 -13.12
N GLU A 371 -15.40 -3.54 -14.20
CA GLU A 371 -14.70 -3.49 -15.48
C GLU A 371 -14.48 -2.01 -15.85
N VAL A 372 -13.26 -1.66 -16.19
CA VAL A 372 -12.82 -0.31 -16.52
C VAL A 372 -12.24 -0.33 -17.92
N HIS A 373 -12.62 0.65 -18.72
CA HIS A 373 -12.03 0.91 -20.04
C HIS A 373 -11.50 2.34 -20.07
N SER A 374 -10.35 2.53 -20.69
CA SER A 374 -9.72 3.85 -20.81
C SER A 374 -8.88 3.96 -22.09
N ASP A 375 -8.75 5.18 -22.60
CA ASP A 375 -7.80 5.47 -23.70
C ASP A 375 -6.33 5.36 -23.20
N GLU A 376 -6.10 5.57 -21.89
CA GLU A 376 -4.79 5.48 -21.21
C GLU A 376 -4.75 4.33 -20.20
N GLU A 377 -3.65 3.57 -20.16
CA GLU A 377 -3.51 2.35 -19.34
C GLU A 377 -3.32 2.67 -17.86
N GLU A 378 -2.61 3.75 -17.59
CA GLU A 378 -2.28 4.28 -16.27
C GLU A 378 -3.56 4.60 -15.47
N LEU A 379 -4.64 4.98 -16.16
CA LEU A 379 -5.92 5.29 -15.53
C LEU A 379 -6.71 4.06 -15.09
N LEU A 380 -6.45 2.88 -15.65
CA LEU A 380 -7.27 1.69 -15.42
C LEU A 380 -7.28 1.29 -13.95
N HIS A 381 -6.09 1.19 -13.36
CA HIS A 381 -5.92 0.72 -11.98
C HIS A 381 -6.45 1.74 -10.97
N ILE A 382 -6.12 3.02 -11.14
CA ILE A 382 -6.59 4.07 -10.23
C ILE A 382 -8.11 4.24 -10.33
N ALA A 383 -8.71 4.19 -11.53
CA ALA A 383 -10.15 4.28 -11.69
C ALA A 383 -10.88 3.12 -11.00
N ALA A 384 -10.39 1.90 -11.20
CA ALA A 384 -10.93 0.71 -10.56
C ALA A 384 -10.81 0.75 -9.03
N SER A 385 -9.61 1.05 -8.53
CA SER A 385 -9.32 1.16 -7.10
C SER A 385 -10.22 2.20 -6.43
N ARG A 386 -10.35 3.40 -7.01
CA ARG A 386 -11.18 4.47 -6.44
C ARG A 386 -12.68 4.17 -6.46
N ILE A 387 -13.16 3.35 -7.39
CA ILE A 387 -14.53 2.83 -7.36
C ILE A 387 -14.68 1.79 -6.26
N TYR A 388 -13.76 0.83 -6.18
CA TYR A 388 -13.79 -0.22 -5.17
C TYR A 388 -13.73 0.35 -3.74
N GLU A 389 -12.83 1.29 -3.48
CA GLU A 389 -12.73 2.00 -2.19
C GLU A 389 -14.03 2.72 -1.83
N ALA A 390 -14.64 3.43 -2.78
CA ALA A 390 -15.92 4.12 -2.56
C ALA A 390 -17.04 3.12 -2.24
N VAL A 391 -17.05 1.96 -2.90
CA VAL A 391 -18.01 0.88 -2.59
C VAL A 391 -17.79 0.35 -1.19
N HIS A 392 -16.54 0.07 -0.81
CA HIS A 392 -16.20 -0.46 0.51
C HIS A 392 -16.61 0.51 1.63
N GLN A 393 -16.21 1.79 1.51
CA GLN A 393 -16.52 2.82 2.50
C GLN A 393 -18.04 3.02 2.68
N GLN A 394 -18.81 3.02 1.59
CA GLN A 394 -20.27 3.15 1.70
C GLN A 394 -20.95 1.88 2.25
N VAL A 395 -20.37 0.69 2.02
CA VAL A 395 -20.85 -0.56 2.62
C VAL A 395 -20.58 -0.59 4.12
N GLU A 396 -19.38 -0.19 4.55
CA GLU A 396 -19.01 -0.10 5.98
C GLU A 396 -19.84 0.93 6.71
N SER A 397 -20.09 2.09 6.10
CA SER A 397 -20.91 3.15 6.70
C SER A 397 -22.41 2.81 6.79
N ALA A 398 -22.87 1.81 6.02
CA ALA A 398 -24.27 1.39 5.97
C ALA A 398 -24.55 0.08 6.71
N SER A 399 -23.52 -0.58 7.22
CA SER A 399 -23.59 -1.79 8.05
C SER A 399 -23.60 -1.40 9.52
#